data_AF-A0A1V6XAN5-F1
#
_entry.id   AF-A0A1V6XAN5-F1
#
_cell.length_a   1.000
_cell.length_b   1.000
_cell.length_c   1.000
_cell.angle_alpha   90.00
_cell.angle_beta   90.00
_cell.angle_gamma   90.00
#
_symmetry.space_group_name_H-M   'P 1'
#
loop_
_entity.id
_entity.type
_entity.pdbx_description
1 polymer ?
#
loop_
_entity_poly.entity_id
_entity_poly.type
_entity_poly.pdbx_seq_one_letter_code
_entity_poly.pdbx_strand_id
1 'polypeptide(L)'
;MSPQAAQQLIIGLESLAVRCDRHTSNTRALATWLEQQPSVAWVRYLGNEDHPSHKNAEKYLHRGYGGVFSFGIKGGKQAGFKLCDGLKLIINTANLGDSKTLVVHPWTTTHQQLTDAERLDAGVDEDHMRLSVGIEHIDDLKDDFRQAFASMNETTKASANSVKQNSHIEEQKRMVRTLFGSRDPLPLSVPS
;
A
#
# COMPACT_ATOMS: atom_id res chain seq x y z
N MET A 1 9.17 -26.13 20.63
CA MET A 1 8.11 -25.21 21.10
C MET A 1 8.12 -25.23 22.62
N SER A 2 8.10 -24.07 23.29
CA SER A 2 8.02 -24.03 24.76
C SER A 2 6.62 -24.44 25.23
N PRO A 3 6.45 -24.96 26.47
CA PRO A 3 5.13 -25.27 27.02
C PRO A 3 4.16 -24.09 26.96
N GLN A 4 4.65 -22.87 27.20
CA GLN A 4 3.85 -21.65 27.13
C GLN A 4 3.37 -21.35 25.71
N ALA A 5 4.24 -21.52 24.70
CA ALA A 5 3.84 -21.34 23.30
C ALA A 5 2.82 -22.40 22.86
N ALA A 6 2.96 -23.64 23.34
CA ALA A 6 2.00 -24.72 23.09
C ALA A 6 0.60 -24.38 23.66
N GLN A 7 0.55 -23.86 24.89
CA GLN A 7 -0.70 -23.45 25.54
C GLN A 7 -1.39 -22.32 24.77
N GLN A 8 -0.64 -21.30 24.34
CA GLN A 8 -1.20 -20.18 23.55
C GLN A 8 -1.75 -20.65 22.20
N LEU A 9 -1.08 -21.61 21.55
CA LEU A 9 -1.57 -22.22 20.32
C LEU A 9 -2.90 -22.94 20.54
N ILE A 10 -3.02 -23.74 21.61
CA ILE A 10 -4.24 -24.48 21.93
C ILE A 10 -5.41 -23.52 22.17
N ILE A 11 -5.20 -22.46 22.96
CA ILE A 11 -6.23 -21.43 23.20
C ILE A 11 -6.64 -20.76 21.88
N GLY A 12 -5.67 -20.43 21.01
CA GLY A 12 -5.94 -19.85 19.70
C GLY A 12 -6.75 -20.78 18.78
N LEU A 13 -6.55 -22.09 18.90
CA LEU A 13 -7.20 -23.11 18.08
C LEU A 13 -8.70 -23.22 18.36
N GLU A 14 -9.13 -23.00 19.61
CA GLU A 14 -10.55 -23.06 20.03
C GLU A 14 -11.44 -22.10 19.24
N SER A 15 -10.89 -20.97 18.79
CA SER A 15 -11.60 -19.95 18.01
C SER A 15 -11.28 -20.00 16.50
N LEU A 16 -10.48 -20.96 16.03
CA LEU A 16 -9.99 -20.98 14.65
C LEU A 16 -11.13 -20.98 13.63
N ALA A 17 -12.14 -21.83 13.81
CA ALA A 17 -13.23 -21.98 12.85
C ALA A 17 -13.98 -20.65 12.63
N VAL A 18 -14.37 -19.98 13.71
CA VAL A 18 -15.14 -18.73 13.64
C VAL A 18 -14.30 -17.57 13.09
N ARG A 19 -12.99 -17.56 13.40
CA ARG A 19 -12.06 -16.57 12.82
C ARG A 19 -11.91 -16.80 11.31
N CYS A 20 -11.71 -18.04 10.87
CA CYS A 20 -11.59 -18.37 9.44
C CYS A 20 -12.83 -17.96 8.64
N ASP A 21 -14.03 -18.19 9.17
CA ASP A 21 -15.28 -17.78 8.52
C ASP A 21 -15.32 -16.25 8.37
N ARG A 22 -14.95 -15.49 9.43
CA ARG A 22 -14.90 -14.02 9.38
C ARG A 22 -13.82 -13.48 8.45
N HIS A 23 -12.61 -14.04 8.48
CA HIS A 23 -11.52 -13.69 7.56
C HIS A 23 -11.98 -13.83 6.12
N THR A 24 -12.62 -14.95 5.79
CA THR A 24 -13.11 -15.25 4.45
C THR A 24 -14.19 -14.25 4.02
N SER A 25 -15.19 -13.98 4.86
CA SER A 25 -16.26 -13.04 4.53
C SER A 25 -15.74 -11.61 4.35
N ASN A 26 -14.84 -11.17 5.25
CA ASN A 26 -14.24 -9.84 5.19
C ASN A 26 -13.36 -9.70 3.94
N THR A 27 -12.56 -10.73 3.63
CA THR A 27 -11.68 -10.73 2.46
C THR A 27 -12.46 -10.55 1.18
N ARG A 28 -13.53 -11.34 0.99
CA ARG A 28 -14.39 -11.20 -0.19
C ARG A 28 -14.97 -9.79 -0.29
N ALA A 29 -15.56 -9.29 0.79
CA ALA A 29 -16.20 -7.98 0.80
C ALA A 29 -15.20 -6.83 0.55
N LEU A 30 -13.99 -6.94 1.10
CA LEU A 30 -12.96 -5.91 0.97
C LEU A 30 -12.30 -5.94 -0.41
N ALA A 31 -12.01 -7.13 -0.96
CA ALA A 31 -11.48 -7.29 -2.30
C ALA A 31 -12.43 -6.71 -3.36
N THR A 32 -13.71 -7.08 -3.32
CA THR A 32 -14.73 -6.52 -4.23
C THR A 32 -14.89 -5.01 -4.07
N TRP A 33 -14.78 -4.47 -2.86
CA TRP A 33 -14.85 -3.03 -2.64
C TRP A 33 -13.62 -2.30 -3.18
N LEU A 34 -12.42 -2.87 -3.04
CA LEU A 34 -11.17 -2.29 -3.54
C LEU A 34 -11.11 -2.23 -5.06
N GLU A 35 -11.70 -3.22 -5.76
CA GLU A 35 -11.81 -3.20 -7.23
C GLU A 35 -12.53 -1.97 -7.77
N GLN A 36 -13.44 -1.40 -6.98
CA GLN A 36 -14.23 -0.24 -7.34
C GLN A 36 -13.51 1.09 -7.03
N GLN A 37 -12.35 1.04 -6.37
CA GLN A 37 -11.65 2.26 -5.93
C GLN A 37 -10.77 2.83 -7.05
N PRO A 38 -10.89 4.14 -7.38
CA PRO A 38 -10.10 4.76 -8.44
C PRO A 38 -8.58 4.67 -8.23
N SER A 39 -8.13 4.63 -6.98
CA SER A 39 -6.71 4.53 -6.63
C SER A 39 -6.13 3.13 -6.86
N VAL A 40 -6.96 2.09 -6.98
CA VAL A 40 -6.54 0.70 -7.17
C VAL A 40 -6.45 0.39 -8.67
N ALA A 41 -5.36 -0.25 -9.08
CA ALA A 41 -5.09 -0.63 -10.47
C ALA A 41 -5.66 -2.00 -10.82
N TRP A 42 -5.51 -2.96 -9.91
CA TRP A 42 -5.95 -4.34 -10.09
C TRP A 42 -6.13 -5.00 -8.71
N VAL A 43 -6.93 -6.05 -8.66
CA VAL A 43 -7.09 -6.91 -7.47
C VAL A 43 -6.95 -8.37 -7.90
N ARG A 44 -6.15 -9.13 -7.17
CA ARG A 44 -5.94 -10.57 -7.37
C ARG A 44 -6.43 -11.32 -6.13
N TYR A 45 -7.70 -11.70 -6.18
CA TYR A 45 -8.35 -12.53 -5.17
C TYR A 45 -8.80 -13.86 -5.79
N LEU A 46 -8.54 -14.96 -5.08
CA LEU A 46 -8.89 -16.32 -5.55
C LEU A 46 -10.40 -16.51 -5.79
N GLY A 47 -11.24 -15.73 -5.10
CA GLY A 47 -12.69 -15.80 -5.24
C GLY A 47 -13.26 -15.05 -6.45
N ASN A 48 -12.43 -14.35 -7.22
CA ASN A 48 -12.86 -13.68 -8.45
C ASN A 48 -12.92 -14.69 -9.60
N GLU A 49 -13.98 -14.64 -10.41
CA GLU A 49 -14.18 -15.56 -11.53
C GLU A 49 -13.07 -15.47 -12.58
N ASP A 50 -12.50 -14.28 -12.77
CA ASP A 50 -11.40 -14.02 -13.70
C ASP A 50 -10.04 -14.52 -13.19
N HIS A 51 -9.94 -15.02 -11.95
CA HIS A 51 -8.68 -15.48 -11.40
C HIS A 51 -8.23 -16.81 -12.08
N PRO A 52 -6.98 -16.95 -12.57
CA PRO A 52 -6.53 -18.13 -13.31
C PRO A 52 -6.76 -19.45 -12.57
N SER A 53 -6.60 -19.43 -11.24
CA SER A 53 -6.80 -20.59 -10.36
C SER A 53 -8.22 -20.74 -9.80
N HIS A 54 -9.20 -19.93 -10.23
CA HIS A 54 -10.54 -19.93 -9.63
C HIS A 54 -11.22 -21.30 -9.70
N LYS A 55 -11.17 -21.98 -10.86
CA LYS A 55 -11.73 -23.33 -11.03
C LYS A 55 -11.13 -24.37 -10.07
N ASN A 56 -9.82 -24.27 -9.81
CA ASN A 56 -9.17 -25.14 -8.82
C ASN A 56 -9.59 -24.74 -7.41
N ALA A 57 -9.70 -23.44 -7.13
CA ALA A 57 -10.14 -22.95 -5.85
C ALA A 57 -11.56 -23.44 -5.53
N GLU A 58 -12.51 -23.38 -6.47
CA GLU A 58 -13.86 -23.94 -6.29
C GLU A 58 -13.85 -25.44 -6.01
N LYS A 59 -12.98 -26.19 -6.71
CA LYS A 59 -12.84 -27.64 -6.53
C LYS A 59 -12.31 -28.02 -5.15
N TYR A 60 -11.36 -27.26 -4.59
CA TYR A 60 -10.63 -27.64 -3.38
C TYR A 60 -11.02 -26.85 -2.12
N LEU A 61 -11.59 -25.65 -2.26
CA LEU A 61 -11.85 -24.72 -1.17
C LEU A 61 -13.36 -24.51 -0.97
N HIS A 62 -13.99 -25.43 -0.25
CA HIS A 62 -15.45 -25.41 -0.06
C HIS A 62 -15.96 -24.41 0.98
N ARG A 63 -15.06 -23.81 1.78
CA ARG A 63 -15.38 -22.87 2.86
C ARG A 63 -14.90 -21.46 2.57
N GLY A 64 -14.79 -21.14 1.28
CA GLY A 64 -14.31 -19.87 0.74
C GLY A 64 -12.80 -19.81 0.53
N TYR A 65 -12.34 -18.67 0.04
CA TYR A 65 -11.08 -18.57 -0.69
C TYR A 65 -9.91 -18.00 0.13
N GLY A 66 -9.97 -18.14 1.46
CA GLY A 66 -8.94 -17.70 2.39
C GLY A 66 -9.04 -16.22 2.80
N GLY A 67 -8.06 -15.80 3.61
CA GLY A 67 -7.99 -14.48 4.24
C GLY A 67 -6.98 -13.51 3.62
N VAL A 68 -6.38 -13.87 2.48
CA VAL A 68 -5.25 -13.15 1.89
C VAL A 68 -5.51 -12.89 0.41
N PHE A 69 -5.17 -11.69 -0.04
CA PHE A 69 -5.17 -11.32 -1.46
C PHE A 69 -4.14 -10.23 -1.74
N SER A 70 -3.89 -9.98 -3.02
CA SER A 70 -3.01 -8.90 -3.47
C SER A 70 -3.77 -7.88 -4.30
N PHE A 71 -3.32 -6.63 -4.29
CA PHE A 71 -3.85 -5.58 -5.15
C PHE A 71 -2.75 -4.61 -5.56
N GLY A 72 -2.93 -3.93 -6.69
CA GLY A 72 -2.02 -2.90 -7.19
C GLY A 72 -2.49 -1.50 -6.84
N ILE A 73 -1.62 -0.64 -6.33
CA ILE A 73 -1.92 0.77 -6.07
C ILE A 73 -1.37 1.68 -7.18
N LYS A 74 -2.24 2.52 -7.76
CA LYS A 74 -1.80 3.47 -8.79
C LYS A 74 -0.82 4.49 -8.19
N GLY A 75 0.25 4.77 -8.92
CA GLY A 75 1.36 5.62 -8.46
C GLY A 75 2.55 4.83 -7.91
N GLY A 76 2.53 3.50 -8.01
CA GLY A 76 3.68 2.63 -7.77
C GLY A 76 4.26 2.75 -6.37
N LYS A 77 5.59 2.65 -6.27
CA LYS A 77 6.32 2.56 -5.00
C LYS A 77 5.96 3.66 -4.01
N GLN A 78 5.89 4.91 -4.47
CA GLN A 78 5.61 6.05 -3.59
C GLN A 78 4.17 6.01 -3.06
N ALA A 79 3.21 5.61 -3.91
CA ALA A 79 1.82 5.47 -3.49
C ALA A 79 1.65 4.33 -2.49
N GLY A 80 2.32 3.18 -2.71
CA GLY A 80 2.32 2.05 -1.77
C GLY A 80 2.87 2.43 -0.40
N PHE A 81 3.98 3.17 -0.35
CA PHE A 81 4.54 3.67 0.90
C PHE A 81 3.56 4.61 1.62
N LYS A 82 3.01 5.61 0.92
CA LYS A 82 2.06 6.57 1.52
C LYS A 82 0.78 5.91 2.00
N LEU A 83 0.31 4.88 1.30
CA LEU A 83 -0.85 4.11 1.73
C LEU A 83 -0.55 3.40 3.05
N CYS A 84 0.55 2.65 3.13
CA CYS A 84 0.94 1.95 4.35
C CYS A 84 1.12 2.90 5.55
N ASP A 85 1.69 4.09 5.33
CA ASP A 85 1.90 5.10 6.36
C ASP A 85 0.61 5.82 6.78
N GLY A 86 -0.34 5.95 5.85
CA GLY A 86 -1.61 6.65 6.06
C GLY A 86 -2.70 5.81 6.74
N LEU A 87 -2.56 4.48 6.78
CA LEU A 87 -3.51 3.58 7.44
C LEU A 87 -3.41 3.69 8.97
N LYS A 88 -4.56 3.73 9.65
CA LYS A 88 -4.64 3.95 11.10
C LYS A 88 -5.11 2.72 11.87
N LEU A 89 -5.87 1.85 11.22
CA LEU A 89 -6.37 0.60 11.79
C LEU A 89 -5.55 -0.59 11.27
N ILE A 90 -5.30 -0.62 9.96
CA ILE A 90 -4.56 -1.69 9.29
C ILE A 90 -3.06 -1.56 9.58
N ILE A 91 -2.44 -2.66 9.99
CA ILE A 91 -1.05 -2.66 10.47
C ILE A 91 -0.09 -3.04 9.34
N ASN A 92 0.96 -2.23 9.13
CA ASN A 92 2.04 -2.58 8.20
C ASN A 92 2.97 -3.64 8.82
N THR A 93 2.86 -4.89 8.39
CA THR A 93 3.74 -5.99 8.84
C THR A 93 3.75 -7.16 7.85
N ALA A 94 4.86 -7.92 7.86
CA ALA A 94 5.04 -9.09 7.00
C ALA A 94 4.31 -10.35 7.50
N ASN A 95 3.69 -10.32 8.69
CA ASN A 95 2.93 -11.43 9.25
C ASN A 95 1.63 -11.73 8.46
N LEU A 96 1.01 -12.87 8.75
CA LEU A 96 -0.20 -13.37 8.10
C LEU A 96 -1.09 -14.09 9.12
N GLY A 97 -2.41 -14.07 8.90
CA GLY A 97 -3.37 -14.87 9.68
C GLY A 97 -3.60 -14.41 11.13
N ASP A 98 -3.19 -13.18 11.45
CA ASP A 98 -3.56 -12.53 12.71
C ASP A 98 -5.05 -12.12 12.68
N SER A 99 -5.64 -11.93 13.85
CA SER A 99 -7.00 -11.38 13.98
C SER A 99 -7.07 -9.92 13.52
N LYS A 100 -5.94 -9.22 13.46
CA LYS A 100 -5.84 -7.87 12.91
C LYS A 100 -5.53 -7.91 11.41
N THR A 101 -6.06 -6.94 10.68
CA THR A 101 -5.77 -6.75 9.27
C THR A 101 -4.35 -6.23 9.10
N LEU A 102 -3.57 -6.92 8.27
CA LEU A 102 -2.18 -6.65 8.03
C LEU A 102 -1.97 -6.32 6.56
N VAL A 103 -1.20 -5.27 6.29
CA VAL A 103 -0.79 -4.88 4.94
C VAL A 103 0.72 -4.94 4.84
N VAL A 104 1.23 -5.25 3.66
CA VAL A 104 2.65 -5.08 3.35
C VAL A 104 2.82 -4.68 1.90
N HIS A 105 3.77 -3.80 1.65
CA HIS A 105 4.23 -3.43 0.31
C HIS A 105 5.56 -4.16 0.05
N PRO A 106 5.56 -5.33 -0.63
CA PRO A 106 6.73 -6.20 -0.69
C PRO A 106 7.94 -5.55 -1.35
N TRP A 107 7.72 -4.69 -2.35
CA TRP A 107 8.79 -3.97 -3.06
C TRP A 107 9.70 -3.16 -2.13
N THR A 108 9.13 -2.49 -1.11
CA THR A 108 9.91 -1.65 -0.18
C THR A 108 10.21 -2.32 1.15
N THR A 109 9.79 -3.57 1.35
CA THR A 109 9.93 -4.24 2.65
C THR A 109 10.64 -5.58 2.48
N THR A 110 9.88 -6.66 2.29
CA THR A 110 10.39 -8.04 2.29
C THR A 110 11.35 -8.34 1.14
N HIS A 111 11.25 -7.62 0.01
CA HIS A 111 12.08 -7.85 -1.17
C HIS A 111 13.09 -6.71 -1.41
N GLN A 112 13.27 -5.81 -0.43
CA GLN A 112 14.16 -4.65 -0.57
C GLN A 112 15.63 -5.02 -0.87
N GLN A 113 16.04 -6.24 -0.51
CA GLN A 113 17.41 -6.73 -0.72
C GLN A 113 17.66 -7.27 -2.14
N LEU A 114 16.59 -7.54 -2.90
CA LEU A 114 16.69 -7.97 -4.30
C LEU A 114 16.89 -6.78 -5.23
N THR A 115 17.55 -7.01 -6.36
CA THR A 115 17.59 -6.04 -7.46
C THR A 115 16.20 -5.85 -8.07
N ASP A 116 15.97 -4.74 -8.76
CA ASP A 116 14.66 -4.46 -9.36
C ASP A 116 14.27 -5.53 -10.40
N ALA A 117 15.23 -6.09 -11.14
CA ALA A 117 15.00 -7.19 -12.08
C ALA A 117 14.55 -8.48 -11.36
N GLU A 118 15.21 -8.86 -10.26
CA GLU A 118 14.83 -10.04 -9.47
C GLU A 118 13.46 -9.91 -8.82
N ARG A 119 13.04 -8.69 -8.44
CA ARG A 119 11.69 -8.44 -7.91
C ARG A 119 10.62 -8.66 -8.97
N LEU A 120 10.85 -8.15 -10.17
CA LEU A 120 9.94 -8.32 -11.31
C LEU A 120 9.83 -9.80 -11.69
N ASP A 121 10.95 -10.53 -11.75
CA ASP A 121 10.96 -11.97 -11.99
C ASP A 121 10.21 -12.76 -10.90
N ALA A 122 10.23 -12.28 -9.66
CA ALA A 122 9.45 -12.83 -8.55
C ALA A 122 7.94 -12.46 -8.60
N GLY A 123 7.50 -11.68 -9.60
CA GLY A 123 6.12 -11.21 -9.75
C GLY A 123 5.74 -10.12 -8.74
N VAL A 124 6.73 -9.41 -8.20
CA VAL A 124 6.54 -8.28 -7.29
C VAL A 124 6.75 -6.99 -8.07
N ASP A 125 5.64 -6.41 -8.51
CA ASP A 125 5.63 -5.08 -9.13
C ASP A 125 5.76 -3.96 -8.08
N GLU A 126 6.13 -2.76 -8.52
CA GLU A 126 6.26 -1.57 -7.66
C GLU A 126 4.94 -1.13 -7.02
N ASP A 127 3.81 -1.56 -7.55
CA ASP A 127 2.47 -1.23 -7.06
C ASP A 127 1.89 -2.33 -6.15
N HIS A 128 2.61 -3.45 -5.97
CA HIS A 128 2.08 -4.65 -5.33
C HIS A 128 1.86 -4.44 -3.84
N MET A 129 0.62 -4.57 -3.38
CA MET A 129 0.23 -4.61 -1.98
C MET A 129 -0.31 -6.00 -1.65
N ARG A 130 0.11 -6.58 -0.52
CA ARG A 130 -0.46 -7.82 0.01
C ARG A 130 -1.26 -7.51 1.27
N LEU A 131 -2.49 -8.01 1.33
CA LEU A 131 -3.38 -7.82 2.46
C LEU A 131 -3.73 -9.17 3.09
N SER A 132 -3.50 -9.31 4.39
CA SER A 132 -4.05 -10.38 5.23
C SER A 132 -5.19 -9.78 6.05
N VAL A 133 -6.41 -10.04 5.64
CA VAL A 133 -7.60 -9.42 6.23
C VAL A 133 -7.90 -10.09 7.56
N GLY A 134 -8.12 -9.29 8.59
CA GLY A 134 -8.44 -9.69 9.95
C GLY A 134 -9.93 -9.96 10.17
N ILE A 135 -10.33 -9.91 11.43
CA ILE A 135 -11.71 -10.16 11.88
C ILE A 135 -12.45 -8.89 12.31
N GLU A 136 -11.91 -7.71 12.02
CA GLU A 136 -12.53 -6.42 12.33
C GLU A 136 -13.86 -6.22 11.60
N HIS A 137 -14.61 -5.18 11.99
CA HIS A 137 -15.80 -4.80 11.26
C HIS A 137 -15.43 -4.35 9.85
N ILE A 138 -16.13 -4.86 8.85
CA ILE A 138 -15.78 -4.63 7.44
C ILE A 138 -15.85 -3.15 7.06
N ASP A 139 -16.77 -2.39 7.68
CA ASP A 139 -16.90 -0.97 7.40
C ASP A 139 -15.74 -0.16 7.98
N ASP A 140 -15.21 -0.53 9.15
CA ASP A 140 -14.02 0.13 9.72
C ASP A 140 -12.80 -0.06 8.82
N LEU A 141 -12.64 -1.25 8.23
CA LEU A 141 -11.57 -1.52 7.27
C LEU A 141 -11.71 -0.67 6.00
N LYS A 142 -12.93 -0.56 5.46
CA LYS A 142 -13.19 0.29 4.29
C LYS A 142 -13.01 1.76 4.61
N ASP A 143 -13.42 2.20 5.79
CA ASP A 143 -13.27 3.58 6.28
C ASP A 143 -11.78 3.94 6.41
N ASP A 144 -10.96 3.02 6.93
CA ASP A 144 -9.52 3.23 7.05
C ASP A 144 -8.84 3.37 5.68
N PHE A 145 -9.24 2.55 4.69
CA PHE A 145 -8.79 2.76 3.31
C PHE A 145 -9.28 4.07 2.72
N ARG A 146 -10.55 4.45 2.92
CA ARG A 146 -11.10 5.71 2.40
C ARG A 146 -10.33 6.92 2.93
N GLN A 147 -10.06 6.96 4.23
CA GLN A 147 -9.31 8.09 4.81
C GLN A 147 -7.84 8.11 4.34
N ALA A 148 -7.21 6.95 4.16
CA ALA A 148 -5.85 6.86 3.63
C ALA A 148 -5.80 7.34 2.16
N PHE A 149 -6.72 6.89 1.31
CA PHE A 149 -6.81 7.35 -0.08
C PHE A 149 -7.07 8.85 -0.20
N ALA A 150 -7.92 9.43 0.65
CA ALA A 150 -8.16 10.86 0.68
C ALA A 150 -6.87 11.65 0.99
N SER A 151 -6.13 11.22 2.02
CA SER A 151 -4.86 11.84 2.44
C SER A 151 -3.78 11.79 1.36
N MET A 152 -3.71 10.68 0.61
CA MET A 152 -2.81 10.53 -0.54
C MET A 152 -3.12 11.53 -1.67
N ASN A 153 -4.41 11.76 -1.93
CA ASN A 153 -4.86 12.68 -2.99
C ASN A 153 -4.59 14.15 -2.62
N GLU A 154 -4.74 14.52 -1.36
CA GLU A 154 -4.40 15.87 -0.87
C GLU A 154 -2.91 16.16 -0.98
N THR A 155 -2.07 15.20 -0.60
CA THR A 155 -0.61 15.31 -0.71
C THR A 155 -0.19 15.52 -2.17
N THR A 156 -0.81 14.78 -3.09
CA THR A 156 -0.52 14.90 -4.53
C THR A 156 -0.88 16.29 -5.07
N LYS A 157 -2.02 16.85 -4.65
CA LYS A 157 -2.43 18.22 -5.04
C LYS A 157 -1.48 19.28 -4.46
N ALA A 158 -1.08 19.14 -3.19
CA ALA A 158 -0.14 20.05 -2.54
C ALA A 158 1.25 20.05 -3.21
N SER A 159 1.77 18.86 -3.55
CA SER A 159 3.02 18.72 -4.31
C SER A 159 2.92 19.30 -5.73
N ALA A 160 1.80 19.08 -6.43
CA ALA A 160 1.60 19.66 -7.76
C ALA A 160 1.53 21.19 -7.76
N ASN A 161 0.88 21.80 -6.75
CA ASN A 161 0.81 23.26 -6.63
C ASN A 161 2.17 23.88 -6.29
N SER A 162 2.95 23.26 -5.40
CA SER A 162 4.29 23.73 -5.05
C SER A 162 5.28 23.62 -6.22
N VAL A 163 5.19 22.57 -7.04
CA VAL A 163 5.99 22.46 -8.28
C VAL A 163 5.63 23.56 -9.29
N LYS A 164 4.34 23.82 -9.52
CA LYS A 164 3.91 24.92 -10.39
C LYS A 164 4.41 26.28 -9.91
N GLN A 165 4.31 26.54 -8.61
CA GLN A 165 4.76 27.80 -8.03
C GLN A 165 6.28 27.97 -8.13
N ASN A 166 7.06 26.90 -7.89
CA ASN A 166 8.51 26.91 -8.08
C ASN A 166 8.90 27.10 -9.55
N SER A 167 8.19 26.49 -10.49
CA SER A 167 8.43 26.70 -11.93
C SER A 167 8.18 28.14 -12.37
N HIS A 168 7.11 28.77 -11.85
CA HIS A 168 6.80 30.17 -12.13
C HIS A 168 7.84 31.12 -11.51
N ILE A 169 8.32 30.82 -10.30
CA ILE A 169 9.39 31.57 -9.64
C ILE A 169 10.72 31.45 -10.40
N GLU A 170 11.09 30.25 -10.87
CA GLU A 170 12.30 30.04 -11.68
C GLU A 170 12.22 30.73 -13.04
N GLU A 171 11.05 30.76 -13.66
CA GLU A 171 10.82 31.49 -14.92
C GLU A 171 10.95 33.01 -14.73
N GLN A 172 10.40 33.55 -13.63
CA GLN A 172 10.60 34.96 -13.26
C GLN A 172 12.06 35.29 -12.95
N LYS A 173 12.78 34.42 -12.20
CA LYS A 173 14.22 34.59 -11.94
C LYS A 173 15.04 34.54 -13.22
N ARG A 174 14.70 33.64 -14.16
CA ARG A 174 15.36 33.55 -15.46
C ARG A 174 15.13 34.82 -16.28
N MET A 175 13.91 35.33 -16.32
CA MET A 175 13.56 36.58 -17.01
C MET A 175 14.30 37.79 -16.42
N VAL A 176 14.39 37.90 -15.09
CA VAL A 176 15.17 38.93 -14.40
C VAL A 176 16.67 38.80 -14.72
N ARG A 177 17.21 37.59 -14.77
CA ARG A 177 18.62 37.35 -15.12
C ARG A 177 18.94 37.75 -16.57
N THR A 178 17.99 37.55 -17.49
CA THR A 178 18.10 37.95 -18.90
C THR A 178 17.97 39.47 -19.08
N LEU A 179 17.09 40.13 -18.31
CA LEU A 179 16.85 41.57 -18.40
C LEU A 179 17.94 42.42 -17.71
N PHE A 180 18.49 41.96 -16.60
CA PHE A 180 19.40 42.76 -15.77
C PHE A 180 20.87 42.34 -15.84
N GLY A 181 21.20 41.23 -16.51
CA GLY A 181 22.56 40.70 -16.61
C GLY A 181 23.13 40.26 -15.25
N SER A 182 24.07 39.31 -15.24
CA SER A 182 24.76 38.90 -14.03
C SER A 182 25.61 40.05 -13.47
N ARG A 183 25.04 40.84 -12.55
CA ARG A 183 25.83 41.73 -11.70
C ARG A 183 26.52 40.86 -10.66
N ASP A 184 27.70 40.35 -11.01
CA ASP A 184 28.62 39.86 -9.99
C ASP A 184 28.96 41.02 -9.05
N PRO A 185 28.91 40.83 -7.72
CA PRO A 185 29.29 41.88 -6.79
C PRO A 185 30.79 42.17 -6.97
N LEU A 186 31.10 43.40 -7.37
CA LEU A 186 32.48 43.89 -7.48
C LEU A 186 33.23 43.67 -6.15
N PRO A 187 34.48 43.17 -6.17
CA PRO A 187 35.27 42.99 -4.96
C PRO A 187 35.59 44.36 -4.36
N LEU A 188 35.13 44.59 -3.13
CA LEU A 188 35.52 45.74 -2.32
C LEU A 188 37.01 45.60 -1.96
N SER A 189 37.87 46.31 -2.70
CA SER A 189 39.26 46.50 -2.31
C SER A 189 39.33 47.45 -1.12
N VAL A 190 39.72 46.92 0.04
CA VAL A 190 40.00 47.70 1.25
C VAL A 190 41.42 48.27 1.12
N PRO A 191 41.65 49.59 1.21
CA PRO A 191 43.00 50.13 1.26
C PRO A 191 43.62 49.92 2.64
N SER A 192 44.92 49.61 2.63
CA SER A 192 45.83 49.34 3.76
C SER A 192 46.07 50.52 4.69
#